data_AF-A0A1G8J906-F1
#
_entry.id   AF-A0A1G8J906-F1
#
_cell.length_a   1.000
_cell.length_b   1.000
_cell.length_c   1.000
_cell.angle_alpha   90.00
_cell.angle_beta   90.00
_cell.angle_gamma   90.00
#
_symmetry.space_group_name_H-M   'P 1'
#
loop_
_entity.id
_entity.type
_entity.pdbx_description
1 polymer ?
#
loop_
_entity_poly.entity_id
_entity_poly.type
_entity_poly.pdbx_seq_one_letter_code
_entity_poly.pdbx_strand_id
1 'polypeptide(L)'
;MESAQRLERLWGDRIQDVQIIVQEIPAGLEQMAPETVRGLLGTSTPAAGKQPATITVYRHPIEMTARGYIPANELVHDVIVEQMAELLGMAPEAVDPAYGRSRA
;
A
#
# COMPACT_ATOMS: atom_id res chain seq x y z
N MET A 1 -0.75 13.78 8.36
CA MET A 1 -0.94 12.68 9.33
C MET A 1 -0.41 11.43 8.67
N GLU A 2 0.34 10.61 9.40
CA GLU A 2 1.00 9.41 8.86
C GLU A 2 -0.02 8.31 8.59
N SER A 3 0.13 7.55 7.49
CA SER A 3 -0.84 6.55 7.03
C SER A 3 -1.20 5.51 8.09
N ALA A 4 -0.18 5.02 8.82
CA ALA A 4 -0.35 4.07 9.92
C ALA A 4 -1.29 4.60 11.02
N GLN A 5 -1.09 5.86 11.44
CA GLN A 5 -1.91 6.50 12.47
C GLN A 5 -3.38 6.67 12.03
N ARG A 6 -3.64 6.81 10.72
CA ARG A 6 -5.01 6.85 10.21
C ARG A 6 -5.66 5.47 10.30
N LEU A 7 -4.96 4.43 9.84
CA LEU A 7 -5.47 3.06 9.84
C LEU A 7 -5.63 2.50 11.26
N GLU A 8 -4.73 2.81 12.19
CA GLU A 8 -4.86 2.48 13.62
C GLU A 8 -6.16 3.00 14.21
N ARG A 9 -6.60 4.21 13.85
CA ARG A 9 -7.86 4.77 14.36
C ARG A 9 -9.09 4.11 13.75
N LEU A 10 -9.00 3.61 12.51
CA LEU A 10 -10.11 2.96 11.81
C LEU A 10 -10.27 1.49 12.21
N TRP A 11 -9.14 0.79 12.39
CA TRP A 11 -9.11 -0.67 12.55
C TRP A 11 -8.66 -1.13 13.95
N GLY A 12 -8.19 -0.22 14.80
CA GLY A 12 -7.70 -0.54 16.15
C GLY A 12 -6.57 -1.56 16.10
N ASP A 13 -6.57 -2.51 17.03
CA ASP A 13 -5.51 -3.52 17.17
C ASP A 13 -5.34 -4.43 15.94
N ARG A 14 -6.34 -4.52 15.04
CA ARG A 14 -6.26 -5.37 13.84
C ARG A 14 -5.19 -4.92 12.84
N ILE A 15 -4.80 -3.64 12.85
CA ILE A 15 -3.71 -3.15 11.99
C ILE A 15 -2.34 -3.65 12.49
N GLN A 16 -2.22 -3.99 13.78
CA GLN A 16 -0.96 -4.40 14.41
C GLN A 16 -0.49 -5.78 13.90
N ASP A 17 -1.41 -6.56 13.30
CA ASP A 17 -1.11 -7.87 12.70
C ASP A 17 -0.52 -7.77 11.28
N VAL A 18 -0.43 -6.56 10.71
CA VAL A 18 0.12 -6.30 9.38
C VAL A 18 1.45 -5.55 9.50
N GLN A 19 2.50 -6.12 8.92
CA GLN A 19 3.79 -5.48 8.80
C GLN A 19 3.82 -4.60 7.55
N ILE A 20 4.23 -3.34 7.69
CA ILE A 20 4.45 -2.44 6.55
C ILE A 20 5.96 -2.27 6.36
N ILE A 21 6.45 -2.57 5.15
CA ILE A 21 7.86 -2.41 4.80
C ILE A 21 8.00 -1.49 3.58
N VAL A 22 9.15 -0.83 3.49
CA VAL A 22 9.49 0.02 2.34
C VAL A 22 10.66 -0.60 1.60
N GLN A 23 10.52 -0.75 0.30
CA GLN A 23 11.59 -1.17 -0.61
C GLN A 23 11.80 -0.09 -1.67
N GLU A 24 13.00 -0.04 -2.27
CA GLU A 24 13.26 0.90 -3.37
C GLU A 24 12.45 0.53 -4.62
N ILE A 25 12.58 -0.73 -5.05
CA ILE A 25 11.93 -1.32 -6.21
C ILE A 25 11.58 -2.80 -5.93
N PRO A 26 10.62 -3.40 -6.66
CA PRO A 26 10.35 -4.83 -6.59
C PRO A 26 11.58 -5.68 -6.91
N ALA A 27 11.73 -6.81 -6.22
CA ALA A 27 12.73 -7.82 -6.57
C ALA A 27 12.36 -8.54 -7.88
N GLY A 28 13.37 -8.87 -8.70
CA GLY A 28 13.16 -9.56 -9.98
C GLY A 28 12.42 -8.71 -11.02
N LEU A 29 12.46 -7.38 -10.89
CA LEU A 29 11.76 -6.43 -11.76
C LEU A 29 12.04 -6.69 -13.25
N GLU A 30 13.27 -7.08 -13.59
CA GLU A 30 13.73 -7.39 -14.94
C GLU A 30 13.06 -8.63 -15.56
N GLN A 31 12.42 -9.46 -14.75
CA GLN A 31 11.73 -10.69 -15.15
C GLN A 31 10.20 -10.49 -15.21
N MET A 32 9.70 -9.36 -14.71
CA MET A 32 8.27 -9.04 -14.68
C MET A 32 7.81 -8.50 -16.03
N ALA A 33 6.55 -8.79 -16.39
CA ALA A 33 5.96 -8.21 -17.58
C ALA A 33 5.87 -6.67 -17.44
N PRO A 34 6.15 -5.88 -18.49
CA PRO A 34 6.10 -4.41 -18.42
C PRO A 34 4.75 -3.87 -17.93
N GLU A 35 3.66 -4.57 -18.23
CA GLU A 35 2.29 -4.24 -17.83
C GLU A 35 2.09 -4.44 -16.32
N THR A 36 2.73 -5.45 -15.74
CA THR A 36 2.71 -5.71 -14.29
C THR A 36 3.54 -4.68 -13.53
N VAL A 37 4.63 -4.20 -14.13
CA VAL A 37 5.48 -3.16 -13.54
C VAL A 37 4.82 -1.79 -13.60
N ARG A 38 4.07 -1.50 -14.68
CA ARG A 38 3.35 -0.24 -14.85
C ARG A 38 2.29 -0.06 -13.76
N GLY A 39 2.55 0.88 -12.86
CA GLY A 39 1.64 1.20 -11.75
C GLY A 39 1.81 0.34 -10.52
N LEU A 40 2.86 -0.51 -10.45
CA LEU A 40 3.17 -1.27 -9.25
C LEU A 40 3.78 -0.36 -8.18
N LEU A 41 2.94 0.14 -7.30
CA LEU A 41 3.34 1.03 -6.20
C LEU A 41 3.52 0.28 -4.87
N GLY A 42 2.93 -0.90 -4.75
CA GLY A 42 3.09 -1.79 -3.61
C GLY A 42 2.58 -3.21 -3.90
N THR A 43 2.87 -4.12 -2.98
CA THR A 43 2.39 -5.51 -2.98
C THR A 43 1.95 -5.92 -1.59
N SER A 44 1.17 -6.98 -1.52
CA SER A 44 0.77 -7.61 -0.26
C SER A 44 1.06 -9.11 -0.26
N THR A 45 1.46 -9.63 0.90
CA THR A 45 1.68 -11.05 1.15
C THR A 45 0.83 -11.47 2.35
N PRO A 46 -0.07 -12.46 2.21
CA PRO A 46 -0.86 -12.96 3.34
C PRO A 46 0.01 -13.53 4.46
N ALA A 47 -0.52 -13.54 5.68
CA ALA A 47 0.14 -14.20 6.80
C ALA A 47 0.36 -15.69 6.52
N ALA A 48 1.52 -16.21 6.91
CA ALA A 48 1.91 -17.61 6.69
C ALA A 48 2.60 -18.20 7.93
N GLY A 49 1.89 -19.08 8.63
CA GLY A 49 2.39 -19.71 9.85
C GLY A 49 2.67 -18.67 10.95
N LYS A 50 3.95 -18.43 11.26
CA LYS A 50 4.38 -17.41 12.25
C LYS A 50 4.72 -16.05 11.62
N GLN A 51 4.65 -15.92 10.30
CA GLN A 51 4.94 -14.67 9.61
C GLN A 51 3.65 -13.84 9.50
N PRO A 52 3.68 -12.55 9.91
CA PRO A 52 2.53 -11.66 9.77
C PRO A 52 2.25 -11.37 8.29
N ALA A 53 1.04 -10.91 7.99
CA ALA A 53 0.75 -10.36 6.67
C ALA A 53 1.66 -9.15 6.43
N THR A 54 2.17 -8.98 5.22
CA THR A 54 3.14 -7.93 4.90
C THR A 54 2.66 -7.10 3.74
N ILE A 55 2.67 -5.78 3.88
CA ILE A 55 2.47 -4.82 2.79
C ILE A 55 3.83 -4.20 2.48
N THR A 56 4.25 -4.27 1.22
CA THR A 56 5.48 -3.65 0.73
C THR A 56 5.14 -2.43 -0.11
N VAL A 57 5.70 -1.28 0.22
CA VAL A 57 5.58 -0.03 -0.57
C VAL A 57 6.88 0.23 -1.32
N TYR A 58 6.80 0.54 -2.61
CA TYR A 58 7.97 0.79 -3.45
C TYR A 58 8.24 2.29 -3.59
N ARG A 59 9.31 2.77 -2.96
CA ARG A 59 9.68 4.19 -2.89
C ARG A 59 9.88 4.82 -4.26
N HIS A 60 10.69 4.21 -5.13
CA HIS A 60 11.02 4.82 -6.42
C HIS A 60 9.79 4.95 -7.34
N PRO A 61 8.94 3.92 -7.51
CA PRO A 61 7.65 4.06 -8.20
C PRO A 61 6.71 5.12 -7.60
N ILE A 62 6.64 5.24 -6.26
CA ILE A 62 5.85 6.26 -5.58
C ILE A 62 6.34 7.67 -5.95
N GLU A 63 7.64 7.93 -5.82
CA GLU A 63 8.23 9.23 -6.13
C GLU A 63 8.04 9.61 -7.61
N MET A 64 8.20 8.64 -8.51
CA MET A 64 7.99 8.83 -9.95
C MET A 64 6.54 9.12 -10.32
N THR A 65 5.58 8.63 -9.52
CA THR A 65 4.14 8.81 -9.74
C THR A 65 3.62 10.09 -9.10
N ALA A 66 4.12 10.45 -7.90
CA ALA A 66 3.64 11.58 -7.12
C ALA A 66 3.78 12.97 -7.80
N ARG A 67 4.64 13.10 -8.83
CA ARG A 67 4.98 14.30 -9.63
C ARG A 67 4.08 15.54 -9.39
N GLY A 68 4.32 16.24 -8.28
CA GLY A 68 3.78 17.57 -7.96
C GLY A 68 2.27 17.67 -7.66
N TYR A 69 1.43 16.79 -8.20
CA TYR A 69 -0.03 16.87 -8.06
C TYR A 69 -0.58 16.10 -6.87
N ILE A 70 0.10 15.03 -6.45
CA ILE A 70 -0.33 14.19 -5.34
C ILE A 70 0.82 14.13 -4.33
N PRO A 71 0.63 14.57 -3.09
CA PRO A 71 1.66 14.42 -2.05
C PRO A 71 2.04 12.94 -1.88
N ALA A 72 3.35 12.65 -1.82
CA ALA A 72 3.84 11.27 -1.73
C ALA A 72 3.23 10.50 -0.53
N ASN A 73 3.00 11.18 0.60
CA ASN A 73 2.35 10.59 1.78
C ASN A 73 0.89 10.19 1.53
N GLU A 74 0.15 10.94 0.71
CA GLU A 74 -1.22 10.58 0.34
C GLU A 74 -1.20 9.38 -0.62
N LEU A 75 -0.25 9.35 -1.57
CA LEU A 75 -0.10 8.20 -2.47
C LEU A 75 0.29 6.93 -1.71
N VAL A 76 1.22 7.02 -0.76
CA VAL A 76 1.58 5.91 0.14
C VAL A 76 0.37 5.44 0.94
N HIS A 77 -0.45 6.37 1.44
CA HIS A 77 -1.68 6.02 2.15
C HIS A 77 -2.64 5.22 1.27
N ASP A 78 -2.93 5.71 0.06
CA ASP A 78 -3.80 5.01 -0.88
C ASP A 78 -3.29 3.59 -1.18
N VAL A 79 -1.98 3.44 -1.41
CA VAL A 79 -1.37 2.13 -1.66
C VAL A 79 -1.55 1.20 -0.47
N ILE A 80 -1.31 1.65 0.76
CA ILE A 80 -1.52 0.80 1.94
C ILE A 80 -2.99 0.37 2.05
N VAL A 81 -3.93 1.27 1.78
CA VAL A 81 -5.37 0.96 1.77
C VAL A 81 -5.71 -0.07 0.70
N GLU A 82 -5.23 0.11 -0.54
CA GLU A 82 -5.41 -0.84 -1.64
C GLU A 82 -4.88 -2.24 -1.28
N GLN A 83 -3.64 -2.30 -0.77
CA GLN A 83 -2.98 -3.55 -0.42
C GLN A 83 -3.64 -4.25 0.77
N MET A 84 -4.13 -3.48 1.74
CA MET A 84 -4.92 -4.03 2.85
C MET A 84 -6.29 -4.55 2.37
N ALA A 85 -6.95 -3.83 1.48
CA ALA A 85 -8.23 -4.26 0.92
C ALA A 85 -8.08 -5.57 0.13
N GLU A 86 -6.99 -5.72 -0.62
CA GLU A 86 -6.63 -6.96 -1.31
C GLU A 86 -6.47 -8.13 -0.33
N LEU A 87 -5.69 -7.95 0.74
CA LEU A 87 -5.51 -8.97 1.79
C LEU A 87 -6.83 -9.38 2.46
N LEU A 88 -7.75 -8.44 2.63
CA LEU A 88 -9.03 -8.67 3.30
C LEU A 88 -10.15 -9.13 2.35
N GLY A 89 -9.92 -9.10 1.03
CA GLY A 89 -10.96 -9.36 0.03
C GLY A 89 -12.09 -8.32 0.05
N MET A 90 -11.76 -7.07 0.33
CA MET A 90 -12.70 -5.95 0.47
C MET A 90 -12.49 -4.88 -0.60
N ALA A 91 -13.43 -3.95 -0.70
CA ALA A 91 -13.21 -2.71 -1.44
C ALA A 91 -12.33 -1.75 -0.62
N PRO A 92 -11.43 -0.95 -1.25
CA PRO A 92 -10.62 0.06 -0.57
C PRO A 92 -11.41 1.04 0.30
N GLU A 93 -12.60 1.45 -0.14
CA GLU A 93 -13.49 2.37 0.60
C GLU A 93 -14.06 1.74 1.87
N ALA A 94 -14.13 0.41 1.94
CA ALA A 94 -14.48 -0.31 3.16
C ALA A 94 -13.32 -0.35 4.16
N VAL A 95 -12.07 -0.19 3.68
CA VAL A 95 -10.86 -0.06 4.51
C VAL A 95 -10.66 1.36 4.99
N ASP A 96 -10.78 2.35 4.10
CA ASP A 96 -10.80 3.77 4.44
C ASP A 96 -11.87 4.48 3.60
N PRO A 97 -12.96 4.99 4.20
CA PRO A 97 -13.98 5.78 3.49
C PRO A 97 -13.44 7.07 2.84
N ALA A 98 -12.21 7.47 3.16
CA ALA A 98 -11.51 8.59 2.54
C ALA A 98 -10.63 8.22 1.34
N TYR A 99 -10.53 6.95 1.01
CA TYR A 99 -9.73 6.46 -0.11
C TYR A 99 -10.03 7.22 -1.42
N GLY A 100 -8.97 7.52 -2.19
CA GLY A 100 -9.08 8.16 -3.50
C GLY A 100 -9.43 9.65 -3.50
N ARG A 101 -9.70 10.28 -2.34
CA ARG A 101 -9.99 11.72 -2.27
C ARG A 101 -8.84 12.62 -2.75
N SER A 102 -7.61 12.15 -2.66
CA SER A 102 -6.40 12.84 -3.12
C SER A 102 -6.16 12.70 -4.63
N ARG A 103 -6.84 11.75 -5.28
CA ARG A 103 -6.73 11.44 -6.72
C ARG A 103 -7.85 12.06 -7.56
N ALA A 104 -8.86 12.67 -6.91
CA ALA A 104 -10.05 13.25 -7.51
C ALA A 104 -9.89 14.72 -7.91
#